data_AF-A0A812C9Z2-F1
#
_entry.id   AF-A0A812C9Z2-F1
#
_cell.length_a   1.000
_cell.length_b   1.000
_cell.length_c   1.000
_cell.angle_alpha   90.00
_cell.angle_beta   90.00
_cell.angle_gamma   90.00
#
_symmetry.space_group_name_H-M   'P 1'
#
loop_
_entity.id
_entity.type
_entity.pdbx_description
1 polymer ?
#
loop_
_entity_poly.entity_id
_entity_poly.type
_entity_poly.pdbx_seq_one_letter_code
_entity_poly.pdbx_strand_id
1 'polypeptide(L)'
;MAQNGVPFGEGNFVRDWLQIKGNVYKPSREHPKRIIDGLKCTRSEVSGSRFWALFKSICKTPENFFKDCFVHNVCPLMFMKTSSKNVTPPQLKAEERKQLTAVCNNSFCKAIKLLNVKLIIGVGKFAADTAANALKNTNSSFECSKLYPQLALAPHLHGYQPIASLSFAMSFLLFLFSAIFT
;
A
#
# COMPACT_ATOMS: atom_id res chain seq x y z
N MET A 1 -2.67 1.47 8.33
CA MET A 1 -1.25 1.90 8.40
C MET A 1 -0.95 2.82 9.58
N ALA A 2 -1.42 4.07 9.61
CA ALA A 2 -1.05 5.00 10.70
C ALA A 2 -1.39 4.47 12.11
N GLN A 3 -2.45 3.67 12.21
CA GLN A 3 -2.91 3.07 13.47
C GLN A 3 -2.21 1.75 13.81
N ASN A 4 -1.63 1.03 12.85
CA ASN A 4 -1.24 -0.38 13.06
C ASN A 4 0.03 -0.84 12.33
N GLY A 5 0.71 0.04 11.60
CA GLY A 5 1.91 -0.27 10.83
C GLY A 5 1.70 -1.04 9.53
N VAL A 6 0.50 -1.61 9.30
CA VAL A 6 0.23 -2.45 8.12
C VAL A 6 -0.19 -1.60 6.92
N PRO A 7 0.39 -1.80 5.71
CA PRO A 7 -0.11 -1.21 4.46
C PRO A 7 -1.57 -1.57 4.24
N PHE A 8 -2.41 -0.62 3.80
CA PHE A 8 -3.87 -0.82 3.72
C PHE A 8 -4.49 -1.34 5.03
N GLY A 9 -3.84 -1.09 6.18
CA GLY A 9 -4.21 -1.71 7.45
C GLY A 9 -5.51 -1.16 8.02
N GLU A 10 -6.63 -1.70 7.57
CA GLU A 10 -7.93 -1.60 8.22
C GLU A 10 -7.94 -2.50 9.47
N GLY A 11 -8.52 -2.01 10.57
CA GLY A 11 -8.35 -2.61 11.89
C GLY A 11 -8.84 -4.05 12.01
N ASN A 12 -10.00 -4.38 11.44
CA ASN A 12 -10.58 -5.72 11.51
C ASN A 12 -9.80 -6.70 10.64
N PHE A 13 -9.40 -6.33 9.42
CA PHE A 13 -8.58 -7.19 8.60
C PHE A 13 -7.20 -7.47 9.21
N VAL A 14 -6.56 -6.45 9.79
CA VAL A 14 -5.26 -6.60 10.44
C VAL A 14 -5.34 -7.55 11.63
N ARG A 15 -6.37 -7.42 12.47
CA ARG A 15 -6.50 -8.22 13.68
C ARG A 15 -7.08 -9.61 13.43
N ASP A 16 -8.10 -9.71 12.59
CA ASP A 16 -8.94 -10.92 12.53
C ASP A 16 -8.57 -11.81 11.32
N TRP A 17 -8.03 -11.23 10.23
CA TRP A 17 -7.61 -12.01 9.06
C TRP A 17 -6.09 -12.17 8.97
N LEU A 18 -5.33 -11.07 9.09
CA LEU A 18 -3.85 -11.11 9.13
C LEU A 18 -3.31 -11.60 10.48
N GLN A 19 -4.15 -11.62 11.52
CA GLN A 19 -3.82 -12.08 12.87
C GLN A 19 -2.63 -11.35 13.51
N ILE A 20 -2.37 -10.10 13.10
CA ILE A 20 -1.26 -9.31 13.62
C ILE A 20 -1.64 -8.76 15.00
N LYS A 21 -0.76 -9.01 15.96
CA LYS A 21 -0.87 -8.55 17.34
C LYS A 21 0.39 -7.76 17.72
N GLY A 22 0.26 -6.85 18.67
CA GLY A 22 1.40 -6.09 19.18
C GLY A 22 0.99 -4.76 19.81
N ASN A 23 1.99 -4.04 20.30
CA ASN A 23 1.83 -2.71 20.86
C ASN A 23 2.13 -1.66 19.79
N VAL A 24 1.28 -0.62 19.74
CA VAL A 24 1.51 0.57 18.90
C VAL A 24 1.71 1.75 19.83
N TYR A 25 2.88 2.37 19.75
CA TYR A 25 3.20 3.54 20.53
C TYR A 25 2.82 4.82 19.79
N LYS A 26 2.58 5.87 20.55
CA LYS A 26 2.19 7.18 20.04
C LYS A 26 3.40 7.92 19.45
N PRO A 27 3.21 8.74 18.41
CA PRO A 27 4.25 9.67 17.97
C PRO A 27 4.50 10.72 19.06
N SER A 28 5.66 11.38 19.00
CA SER A 28 6.03 12.44 19.97
C SER A 28 5.06 13.61 20.01
N ARG A 29 4.34 13.86 18.91
CA ARG A 29 3.28 14.86 18.81
C ARG A 29 2.09 14.28 18.06
N GLU A 30 0.92 14.36 18.66
CA GLU A 30 -0.35 13.99 18.04
C GLU A 30 -1.18 15.23 17.75
N HIS A 31 -1.85 15.25 16.61
CA HIS A 31 -2.91 16.23 16.39
C HIS A 31 -4.18 15.74 17.12
N PRO A 32 -4.93 16.59 17.87
CA PRO A 32 -6.12 16.18 18.63
C PRO A 32 -7.18 15.42 17.81
N LYS A 33 -7.35 15.78 16.53
CA LYS A 33 -8.25 15.11 15.56
C LYS A 33 -7.68 13.84 14.88
N ARG A 34 -6.44 13.43 15.20
CA ARG A 34 -5.71 12.32 14.56
C ARG A 34 -4.92 11.51 15.60
N ILE A 35 -5.59 11.15 16.69
CA ILE A 35 -5.03 10.27 17.71
C ILE A 35 -4.72 8.88 17.14
N ILE A 36 -3.59 8.33 17.55
CA ILE A 36 -3.17 6.96 17.30
C ILE A 36 -3.65 6.09 18.47
N ASP A 37 -4.69 5.31 18.20
CA ASP A 37 -5.33 4.37 19.13
C ASP A 37 -4.78 2.94 18.96
N GLY A 38 -3.85 2.75 18.02
CA GLY A 38 -3.23 1.45 17.79
C GLY A 38 -4.18 0.45 17.14
N LEU A 39 -4.00 -0.84 17.48
CA LEU A 39 -4.91 -1.93 17.10
C LEU A 39 -6.31 -1.82 17.74
N LYS A 40 -6.51 -0.89 18.68
CA LYS A 40 -7.82 -0.61 19.30
C LYS A 40 -8.64 0.43 18.52
N CYS A 41 -8.07 1.02 17.46
CA CYS A 41 -8.77 2.01 16.67
C CYS A 41 -10.05 1.39 16.05
N THR A 42 -11.20 2.00 16.33
CA THR A 42 -12.52 1.56 15.82
C THR A 42 -12.86 2.14 14.46
N ARG A 43 -12.07 3.12 13.98
CA ARG A 43 -12.26 3.75 12.69
C ARG A 43 -11.87 2.78 11.58
N SER A 44 -12.80 2.50 10.68
CA SER A 44 -12.52 1.70 9.50
C SER A 44 -11.92 2.55 8.39
N GLU A 45 -10.94 1.97 7.70
CA GLU A 45 -10.26 2.56 6.56
C GLU A 45 -10.78 1.92 5.28
N VAL A 46 -11.54 2.67 4.49
CA VAL A 46 -12.33 2.13 3.37
C VAL A 46 -11.45 1.47 2.29
N SER A 47 -10.31 2.08 1.95
CA SER A 47 -9.42 1.53 0.91
C SER A 47 -8.81 0.21 1.37
N GLY A 48 -8.37 0.15 2.61
CA GLY A 48 -7.82 -1.03 3.24
C GLY A 48 -8.84 -2.15 3.42
N SER A 49 -10.07 -1.78 3.81
CA SER A 49 -11.18 -2.73 3.85
C SER A 49 -11.40 -3.38 2.48
N ARG A 50 -11.41 -2.58 1.40
CA ARG A 50 -11.62 -3.09 0.03
C ARG A 50 -10.45 -3.95 -0.43
N PHE A 51 -9.22 -3.50 -0.18
CA PHE A 51 -8.00 -4.21 -0.57
C PHE A 51 -7.93 -5.59 0.08
N TRP A 52 -8.05 -5.67 1.41
CA TRP A 52 -7.95 -6.94 2.11
C TRP A 52 -9.20 -7.82 1.95
N ALA A 53 -10.39 -7.23 1.72
CA ALA A 53 -11.57 -8.01 1.36
C ALA A 53 -11.38 -8.77 0.04
N LEU A 54 -10.77 -8.14 -0.97
CA LEU A 54 -10.46 -8.79 -2.25
C LEU A 54 -9.52 -9.99 -2.06
N PHE A 55 -8.41 -9.81 -1.36
CA PHE A 55 -7.46 -10.91 -1.17
C PHE A 55 -7.96 -11.98 -0.21
N LYS A 56 -8.79 -11.62 0.77
CA LYS A 56 -9.53 -12.61 1.57
C LYS A 56 -10.46 -13.44 0.70
N SER A 57 -11.18 -12.84 -0.26
CA SER A 57 -12.11 -13.58 -1.11
C SER A 57 -11.40 -14.52 -2.10
N ILE A 58 -10.25 -14.10 -2.63
CA ILE A 58 -9.44 -14.87 -3.59
C ILE A 58 -8.59 -15.93 -2.87
N CYS A 59 -7.75 -15.51 -1.93
CA CYS A 59 -6.72 -16.35 -1.32
C CYS A 59 -7.23 -17.15 -0.12
N LYS A 60 -8.37 -16.77 0.46
CA LYS A 60 -9.00 -17.33 1.67
C LYS A 60 -8.20 -17.10 2.95
N THR A 61 -6.92 -17.44 2.96
CA THR A 61 -6.00 -17.27 4.09
C THR A 61 -4.87 -16.30 3.73
N PRO A 62 -4.28 -15.62 4.73
CA PRO A 62 -3.14 -14.74 4.49
C PRO A 62 -1.91 -15.50 3.97
N GLU A 63 -1.67 -16.75 4.39
CA GLU A 63 -0.53 -17.56 3.94
C GLU A 63 -0.56 -17.78 2.43
N ASN A 64 -1.75 -18.05 1.87
CA ASN A 64 -1.91 -18.20 0.43
C ASN A 64 -1.61 -16.90 -0.33
N PHE A 65 -1.92 -15.74 0.27
CA PHE A 65 -1.55 -14.45 -0.31
C PHE A 65 -0.03 -14.22 -0.21
N PHE A 66 0.55 -14.37 0.99
CA PHE A 66 1.97 -14.06 1.24
C PHE A 66 2.96 -15.08 0.70
N LYS A 67 2.49 -16.25 0.24
CA LYS A 67 3.31 -17.23 -0.48
C LYS A 67 4.04 -16.60 -1.67
N ASP A 68 3.31 -15.78 -2.43
CA ASP A 68 3.81 -15.18 -3.68
C ASP A 68 3.60 -13.66 -3.73
N CYS A 69 2.96 -13.04 -2.73
CA CYS A 69 2.68 -11.60 -2.74
C CYS A 69 3.25 -10.90 -1.51
N PHE A 70 3.58 -9.63 -1.66
CA PHE A 70 3.92 -8.73 -0.57
C PHE A 70 3.30 -7.36 -0.81
N VAL A 71 3.04 -6.61 0.28
CA VAL A 71 2.48 -5.26 0.21
C VAL A 71 3.45 -4.27 0.85
N HIS A 72 3.72 -3.16 0.16
CA HIS A 72 4.67 -2.16 0.61
C HIS A 72 4.16 -0.74 0.31
N ASN A 73 4.53 0.22 1.16
CA ASN A 73 4.22 1.62 0.90
C ASN A 73 5.41 2.28 0.23
N VAL A 74 5.15 3.10 -0.78
CA VAL A 74 6.17 3.93 -1.43
C VAL A 74 6.76 4.92 -0.43
N CYS A 75 5.93 5.49 0.44
CA CYS A 75 6.36 6.39 1.50
C CYS A 75 5.73 5.94 2.82
N PRO A 76 6.53 5.68 3.87
CA PRO A 76 6.00 5.27 5.18
C PRO A 76 5.51 6.44 6.03
N LEU A 77 5.75 7.68 5.60
CA LEU A 77 5.40 8.88 6.36
C LEU A 77 4.00 9.39 5.99
N MET A 78 3.30 9.88 7.01
CA MET A 78 2.05 10.61 6.87
C MET A 78 2.28 12.06 7.26
N PHE A 79 1.89 12.99 6.39
CA PHE A 79 1.99 14.42 6.65
C PHE A 79 0.59 15.01 6.83
N MET A 80 0.48 16.03 7.69
CA MET A 80 -0.77 16.76 7.84
C MET A 80 -0.51 18.22 8.18
N LYS A 81 -1.47 19.08 7.81
CA LYS A 81 -1.49 20.49 8.23
C LYS A 81 -1.88 20.60 9.71
N THR A 82 -1.67 21.78 10.29
CA THR A 82 -2.20 22.17 11.61
C THR A 82 -3.72 22.02 11.73
N SER A 83 -4.44 21.98 10.61
CA SER A 83 -5.88 21.71 10.56
C SER A 83 -6.27 20.23 10.56
N SER A 84 -5.32 19.29 10.71
CA SER A 84 -5.45 17.83 10.52
C SER A 84 -5.72 17.34 9.10
N LYS A 85 -5.73 18.25 8.11
CA LYS A 85 -5.88 17.86 6.71
C LYS A 85 -4.64 17.09 6.26
N ASN A 86 -4.84 15.90 5.69
CA ASN A 86 -3.79 15.08 5.12
C ASN A 86 -3.03 15.86 4.03
N VAL A 87 -1.71 15.71 4.00
CA VAL A 87 -0.82 16.28 2.99
C VAL A 87 -0.16 15.12 2.27
N THR A 88 -0.46 14.96 0.99
CA THR A 88 0.16 13.92 0.17
C THR A 88 1.51 14.38 -0.36
N PRO A 89 2.45 13.47 -0.71
CA PRO A 89 3.75 13.87 -1.21
C PRO A 89 3.74 14.89 -2.37
N PRO A 90 2.82 14.82 -3.35
CA PRO A 90 2.69 15.85 -4.39
C PRO A 90 2.39 17.27 -3.87
N GLN A 91 1.80 17.39 -2.68
CA GLN A 91 1.45 18.67 -2.06
C GLN A 91 2.58 19.28 -1.23
N LEU A 92 3.70 18.56 -1.04
CA LEU A 92 4.90 19.09 -0.39
C LEU A 92 5.62 20.09 -1.30
N LYS A 93 6.47 20.95 -0.72
CA LYS A 93 7.32 21.85 -1.52
C LYS A 93 8.26 21.04 -2.39
N ALA A 94 8.67 21.59 -3.53
CA ALA A 94 9.44 20.87 -4.54
C ALA A 94 10.72 20.22 -3.98
N GLU A 95 11.51 20.98 -3.21
CA GLU A 95 12.75 20.48 -2.61
C GLU A 95 12.52 19.40 -1.55
N GLU A 96 11.55 19.60 -0.65
CA GLU A 96 11.17 18.60 0.37
C GLU A 96 10.70 17.30 -0.30
N ARG A 97 9.86 17.41 -1.33
CA ARG A 97 9.37 16.28 -2.12
C ARG A 97 10.51 15.55 -2.81
N LYS A 98 11.48 16.27 -3.39
CA LYS A 98 12.65 15.69 -4.07
C LYS A 98 13.50 14.87 -3.11
N GLN A 99 13.82 15.44 -1.94
CA GLN A 99 14.58 14.74 -0.90
C GLN A 99 13.85 13.50 -0.37
N LEU A 100 12.56 13.65 -0.03
CA LEU A 100 11.73 12.53 0.42
C LEU A 100 11.69 11.40 -0.61
N THR A 101 11.45 11.74 -1.88
CA THR A 101 11.34 10.77 -2.97
C THR A 101 12.65 10.03 -3.17
N ALA A 102 13.80 10.71 -3.10
CA ALA A 102 15.11 10.07 -3.23
C ALA A 102 15.35 8.99 -2.14
N VAL A 103 15.02 9.31 -0.88
CA VAL A 103 15.17 8.36 0.23
C VAL A 103 14.20 7.18 0.10
N CYS A 104 12.93 7.47 -0.20
CA CYS A 104 11.91 6.44 -0.42
C CYS A 104 12.28 5.50 -1.56
N ASN A 105 12.74 6.04 -2.70
CA ASN A 105 13.15 5.24 -3.86
C ASN A 105 14.33 4.33 -3.53
N ASN A 106 15.34 4.82 -2.79
CA ASN A 106 16.46 3.99 -2.37
C ASN A 106 16.00 2.82 -1.47
N SER A 107 15.14 3.08 -0.49
CA SER A 107 14.58 2.04 0.37
C SER A 107 13.75 1.02 -0.43
N PHE A 108 12.95 1.52 -1.37
CA PHE A 108 12.11 0.71 -2.24
C PHE A 108 12.93 -0.22 -3.14
N CYS A 109 13.98 0.28 -3.80
CA CYS A 109 14.88 -0.55 -4.60
C CYS A 109 15.57 -1.64 -3.77
N LYS A 110 15.98 -1.32 -2.53
CA LYS A 110 16.53 -2.32 -1.60
C LYS A 110 15.50 -3.40 -1.25
N ALA A 111 14.26 -3.00 -0.94
CA ALA A 111 13.18 -3.93 -0.62
C ALA A 111 12.90 -4.88 -1.80
N ILE A 112 12.80 -4.36 -3.01
CA ILE A 112 12.60 -5.16 -4.24
C ILE A 112 13.72 -6.17 -4.43
N LYS A 113 14.98 -5.74 -4.28
CA LYS A 113 16.14 -6.63 -4.46
C LYS A 113 16.15 -7.75 -3.41
N LEU A 114 15.78 -7.44 -2.16
CA LEU A 114 15.71 -8.43 -1.09
C LEU A 114 14.55 -9.42 -1.27
N LEU A 115 13.38 -8.92 -1.68
CA LEU A 115 12.19 -9.75 -1.91
C LEU A 115 12.27 -10.55 -3.21
N ASN A 116 13.23 -10.23 -4.10
CA ASN A 116 13.42 -10.87 -5.39
C ASN A 116 12.12 -10.94 -6.23
N VAL A 117 11.39 -9.82 -6.26
CA VAL A 117 10.09 -9.73 -6.94
C VAL A 117 10.26 -9.66 -8.45
N LYS A 118 9.31 -10.21 -9.20
CA LYS A 118 9.33 -10.17 -10.68
C LYS A 118 8.38 -9.11 -11.26
N LEU A 119 7.25 -8.91 -10.58
CA LEU A 119 6.19 -8.00 -11.01
C LEU A 119 5.81 -7.08 -9.84
N ILE A 120 5.68 -5.80 -10.17
CA ILE A 120 5.34 -4.74 -9.26
C ILE A 120 4.00 -4.15 -9.69
N ILE A 121 3.04 -4.12 -8.78
CA ILE A 121 1.70 -3.60 -9.03
C ILE A 121 1.53 -2.32 -8.23
N GLY A 122 1.58 -1.18 -8.91
CA GLY A 122 1.26 0.11 -8.31
C GLY A 122 -0.24 0.26 -8.11
N VAL A 123 -0.68 0.33 -6.86
CA VAL A 123 -2.07 0.62 -6.51
C VAL A 123 -2.30 2.13 -6.58
N GLY A 124 -2.89 2.57 -7.69
CA GLY A 124 -3.05 3.98 -8.05
C GLY A 124 -1.87 4.56 -8.84
N LYS A 125 -2.15 5.66 -9.55
CA LYS A 125 -1.22 6.30 -10.51
C LYS A 125 0.11 6.70 -9.87
N PHE A 126 0.09 7.33 -8.69
CA PHE A 126 1.31 7.79 -8.04
C PHE A 126 2.26 6.63 -7.70
N ALA A 127 1.73 5.54 -7.16
CA ALA A 127 2.55 4.40 -6.77
C ALA A 127 3.18 3.72 -8.00
N ALA A 128 2.39 3.53 -9.06
CA ALA A 128 2.88 2.96 -10.32
C ALA A 128 3.95 3.84 -10.99
N ASP A 129 3.68 5.14 -11.11
CA ASP A 129 4.61 6.07 -11.75
C ASP A 129 5.90 6.21 -10.91
N THR A 130 5.81 6.18 -9.57
CA THR A 130 6.99 6.20 -8.67
C THR A 130 7.82 4.93 -8.82
N ALA A 131 7.16 3.76 -8.83
CA ALA A 131 7.83 2.48 -9.01
C ALA A 131 8.59 2.43 -10.35
N ALA A 132 7.90 2.74 -11.44
CA ALA A 132 8.49 2.78 -12.77
C ALA A 132 9.70 3.72 -12.84
N ASN A 133 9.59 4.92 -12.25
CA ASN A 133 10.70 5.88 -12.23
C ASN A 133 11.88 5.43 -11.35
N ALA A 134 11.63 4.80 -10.22
CA ALA A 134 12.71 4.27 -9.36
C ALA A 134 13.50 3.16 -10.07
N LEU A 135 12.84 2.37 -10.92
CA LEU A 135 13.43 1.23 -11.61
C LEU A 135 14.13 1.57 -12.92
N LYS A 136 13.88 2.74 -13.53
CA LYS A 136 14.60 3.21 -14.73
C LYS A 136 16.12 3.18 -14.59
N ASN A 137 16.62 3.34 -13.36
CA ASN A 137 18.05 3.35 -13.05
C ASN A 137 18.56 2.00 -12.54
N THR A 138 17.75 0.95 -12.62
CA THR A 138 18.13 -0.42 -12.23
C THR A 138 18.26 -1.27 -13.49
N ASN A 139 19.35 -2.04 -13.61
CA ASN A 139 19.60 -2.97 -14.74
C ASN A 139 18.72 -4.24 -14.64
N SER A 140 17.44 -4.09 -14.28
CA SER A 140 16.59 -5.20 -13.87
C SER A 140 15.28 -5.23 -14.66
N SER A 141 14.88 -6.43 -15.08
CA SER A 141 13.67 -6.70 -15.86
C SER A 141 12.44 -6.83 -14.95
N PHE A 142 12.02 -5.74 -14.31
CA PHE A 142 10.78 -5.73 -13.53
C PHE A 142 9.61 -5.32 -14.41
N GLU A 143 8.49 -6.03 -14.31
CA GLU A 143 7.23 -5.58 -14.90
C GLU A 143 6.49 -4.65 -13.94
N CYS A 144 5.88 -3.58 -14.45
CA CYS A 144 5.11 -2.61 -13.66
C CYS A 144 3.67 -2.48 -14.19
N SER A 145 2.68 -2.82 -13.36
CA SER A 145 1.25 -2.72 -13.70
C SER A 145 0.51 -1.77 -12.77
N LYS A 146 -0.66 -1.28 -13.21
CA LYS A 146 -1.54 -0.39 -12.45
C LYS A 146 -2.74 -1.17 -11.93
N LEU A 147 -3.01 -1.08 -10.63
CA LEU A 147 -4.24 -1.58 -10.01
C LEU A 147 -5.09 -0.42 -9.50
N TYR A 148 -6.38 -0.43 -9.83
CA TYR A 148 -7.35 0.52 -9.30
C TYR A 148 -8.24 -0.17 -8.25
N PRO A 149 -8.26 0.28 -6.99
CA PRO A 149 -9.04 -0.35 -5.92
C PRO A 149 -10.55 -0.44 -6.20
N GLN A 150 -11.08 0.44 -7.05
CA GLN A 150 -12.48 0.44 -7.49
C GLN A 150 -12.87 -0.76 -8.36
N LEU A 151 -11.91 -1.53 -8.90
CA LEU A 151 -12.18 -2.74 -9.68
C LEU A 151 -12.70 -3.92 -8.85
N ALA A 152 -12.73 -3.81 -7.52
CA ALA A 152 -13.27 -4.84 -6.64
C ALA A 152 -14.81 -4.80 -6.45
N LEU A 153 -15.55 -3.87 -7.09
CA LEU A 153 -16.95 -3.58 -6.73
C LEU A 153 -17.97 -3.44 -7.88
N ALA A 154 -17.78 -4.03 -9.06
CA ALA A 154 -18.77 -3.91 -10.13
C ALA A 154 -19.32 -5.26 -10.62
N PRO A 155 -20.56 -5.62 -10.25
CA PRO A 155 -21.29 -6.78 -10.81
C PRO A 155 -21.61 -6.67 -12.32
N HIS A 156 -21.31 -5.55 -12.97
CA HIS A 156 -21.71 -5.22 -14.35
C HIS A 156 -20.53 -5.06 -15.33
N LEU A 157 -19.33 -5.53 -14.99
CA LEU A 157 -18.16 -5.50 -15.89
C LEU A 157 -18.21 -6.63 -16.94
N HIS A 158 -19.20 -6.59 -17.83
CA HIS A 158 -19.14 -7.28 -19.12
C HIS A 158 -18.17 -6.49 -20.03
N GLY A 159 -16.89 -6.87 -20.09
CA GLY A 159 -15.97 -6.36 -21.11
C GLY A 159 -14.58 -5.91 -20.66
N TYR A 160 -14.27 -5.94 -19.36
CA TYR A 160 -12.90 -5.76 -18.88
C TYR A 160 -12.41 -7.07 -18.27
N GLN A 161 -11.23 -7.53 -18.71
CA GLN A 161 -10.56 -8.74 -18.22
C GLN A 161 -10.45 -8.66 -16.68
N PRO A 162 -11.15 -9.52 -15.91
CA PRO A 162 -11.13 -9.47 -14.45
C PRO A 162 -9.70 -9.70 -13.96
N ILE A 163 -9.37 -9.24 -12.74
CA ILE A 163 -8.09 -9.59 -12.10
C ILE A 163 -7.88 -11.13 -12.09
N ALA A 164 -8.97 -11.90 -12.11
CA ALA A 164 -9.00 -13.36 -12.27
C ALA A 164 -8.56 -13.91 -13.65
N SER A 165 -8.38 -13.06 -14.67
CA SER A 165 -7.92 -13.44 -16.01
C SER A 165 -6.44 -13.16 -16.26
N LEU A 166 -5.79 -12.42 -15.37
CA LEU A 166 -4.35 -12.55 -15.17
C LEU A 166 -4.17 -13.91 -14.50
N SER A 167 -3.86 -14.93 -15.29
CA SER A 167 -3.33 -16.19 -14.79
C SER A 167 -2.19 -15.85 -13.83
N PHE A 168 -2.44 -15.94 -12.52
CA PHE A 168 -1.46 -15.76 -11.46
C PHE A 168 -0.54 -16.98 -11.41
N ALA A 169 0.08 -17.31 -12.55
CA ALA A 169 1.11 -18.31 -12.64
C ALA A 169 2.38 -17.75 -11.98
N MET A 170 2.56 -18.06 -10.69
CA MET A 170 3.84 -18.11 -9.98
C MET A 170 4.82 -16.96 -10.29
N SER A 171 4.54 -15.75 -9.80
CA SER A 171 5.52 -14.66 -9.83
C SER A 171 5.35 -13.76 -8.61
N PHE A 172 6.44 -13.59 -7.86
CA PHE A 172 6.51 -12.72 -6.68
C PHE A 172 5.99 -11.30 -6.99
N LEU A 173 4.83 -10.94 -6.43
CA LEU A 173 4.11 -9.68 -6.66
C LEU A 173 4.35 -8.68 -5.53
N LEU A 174 4.75 -7.45 -5.85
CA LEU A 174 4.79 -6.34 -4.89
C LEU A 174 3.65 -5.35 -5.14
N PHE A 175 2.68 -5.29 -4.24
CA PHE A 175 1.66 -4.25 -4.27
C PHE A 175 2.19 -2.98 -3.60
N LEU A 176 2.27 -1.89 -4.37
CA LEU A 176 2.76 -0.60 -3.89
C LEU A 176 1.65 0.39 -3.67
N PHE A 177 1.67 1.05 -2.51
CA PHE A 177 0.67 2.03 -2.15
C PHE A 177 1.26 3.40 -1.84
N SER A 178 0.52 4.44 -2.23
CA SER A 178 0.71 5.80 -1.75
C SER A 178 -0.31 6.03 -0.65
N ALA A 179 0.10 6.54 0.51
CA ALA A 179 -0.82 6.90 1.60
C ALA A 179 -1.82 7.98 1.15
N ILE A 180 -2.90 7.57 0.48
CA ILE A 180 -3.99 8.43 0.05
C ILE A 180 -5.22 7.95 0.81
N PHE A 181 -5.39 8.53 2.00
CA PHE A 181 -6.72 8.68 2.59
C PHE A 181 -7.32 9.92 1.96
N THR A 182 -8.29 9.75 1.09
CA THR A 182 -9.32 10.75 0.82
C THR A 182 -10.64 10.16 1.25
#